data_AF-M1WJB3-F1
#
_entry.id   AF-M1WJB3-F1
#
_cell.length_a   1.000
_cell.length_b   1.000
_cell.length_c   1.000
_cell.angle_alpha   90.00
_cell.angle_beta   90.00
_cell.angle_gamma   90.00
#
_symmetry.space_group_name_H-M   'P 1'
#
loop_
_entity.id
_entity.type
_entity.pdbx_description
1 polymer ?
#
loop_
_entity_poly.entity_id
_entity_poly.type
_entity_poly.pdbx_seq_one_letter_code
_entity_poly.pdbx_strand_id
1 'polypeptide(L)'
;MLKIRYCFFIFAFLFCFQSGAAMAREVQVFLPIQEDVSPMELRQQALTQGFAEAVLMEARVMLPAELDESRSDLFKEYLLTRVEPYIQGYKVVSSQSTEDGVILDLDVRINKKPLREGLKNMGLFSTVMAPLVANVEWAADISEENLVKLRGLMTLTGIRNTQGVLPSLKIENGPEGTFKGSLFSEKKEWAYINKDLSVVWFNLWGKYFHQSQQSQPLRATRKLSVAGWFSPDAALEFDRVLKGWDSAVQDVSLAELNLQPSGVGGTWELRLLDDQRLEMLLQAYLPQRGVTYQLSGD
;
A
#
# COMPACT_ATOMS: atom_id res chain seq x y z
N MET A 1 32.65 21.60 -19.48
CA MET A 1 32.87 20.86 -18.22
C MET A 1 32.28 21.68 -17.09
N LEU A 2 31.07 21.36 -16.63
CA LEU A 2 30.61 21.71 -15.29
C LEU A 2 29.49 20.73 -14.93
N LYS A 3 29.83 19.72 -14.12
CA LYS A 3 28.89 18.76 -13.55
C LYS A 3 28.24 19.43 -12.34
N ILE A 4 26.99 19.85 -12.45
CA ILE A 4 26.19 20.24 -11.28
C ILE A 4 25.45 18.99 -10.83
N ARG A 5 25.97 18.40 -9.74
CA ARG A 5 25.32 17.34 -8.98
C ARG A 5 24.21 18.00 -8.16
N TYR A 6 22.95 17.75 -8.51
CA TYR A 6 21.82 18.15 -7.67
C TYR A 6 21.70 17.17 -6.50
N CYS A 7 22.05 17.66 -5.31
CA CYS A 7 21.79 16.97 -4.05
C CYS A 7 20.32 17.16 -3.68
N PHE A 8 19.57 16.07 -3.65
CA PHE A 8 18.26 16.01 -3.00
C PHE A 8 18.45 16.19 -1.49
N PHE A 9 17.81 17.19 -0.90
CA PHE A 9 17.65 17.30 0.55
C PHE A 9 16.15 17.39 0.85
N ILE A 10 15.61 16.32 1.44
CA ILE A 10 14.25 16.26 1.98
C ILE A 10 14.38 16.55 3.48
N PHE A 11 13.76 17.63 3.96
CA PHE A 11 13.68 17.95 5.38
C PHE A 11 12.25 17.68 5.85
N ALA A 12 12.04 16.57 6.57
CA ALA A 12 10.76 16.22 7.18
C ALA A 12 10.77 16.64 8.65
N PHE A 13 9.96 17.64 9.01
CA PHE A 13 9.73 18.02 10.40
C PHE A 13 8.39 17.44 10.88
N LEU A 14 8.45 16.49 11.81
CA LEU A 14 7.30 15.78 12.36
C LEU A 14 6.76 16.53 13.56
N PHE A 15 5.58 17.15 13.46
CA PHE A 15 4.80 17.60 14.61
C PHE A 15 3.55 16.74 14.76
N CYS A 16 3.51 15.96 15.83
CA CYS A 16 2.35 15.16 16.22
C CYS A 16 1.39 16.01 17.06
N PHE A 17 0.14 16.17 16.63
CA PHE A 17 -1.01 16.25 17.53
C PHE A 17 -2.26 15.63 16.89
N GLN A 18 -2.96 14.82 17.69
CA GLN A 18 -4.08 13.96 17.33
C GLN A 18 -5.42 14.71 17.26
N SER A 19 -6.35 14.24 16.42
CA SER A 19 -7.76 13.98 16.77
C SER A 19 -8.51 13.30 15.62
N GLY A 20 -9.38 12.33 15.96
CA GLY A 20 -10.07 11.45 15.03
C GLY A 20 -11.12 12.13 14.15
N ALA A 21 -10.85 12.15 12.85
CA ALA A 21 -11.80 12.08 11.74
C ALA A 21 -10.96 11.66 10.53
N ALA A 22 -11.46 10.75 9.68
CA ALA A 22 -10.79 10.20 8.49
C ALA A 22 -9.48 10.94 8.11
N MET A 23 -8.35 10.48 8.68
CA MET A 23 -7.10 11.24 8.73
C MET A 23 -6.65 11.56 7.32
N ALA A 24 -6.80 12.82 6.94
CA ALA A 24 -6.25 13.34 5.72
C ALA A 24 -4.73 13.56 5.95
N ARG A 25 -3.92 13.31 4.93
CA ARG A 25 -2.47 13.33 5.00
C ARG A 25 -1.98 14.72 4.60
N GLU A 26 -1.31 15.39 5.53
CA GLU A 26 -0.58 16.62 5.24
C GLU A 26 0.69 16.29 4.45
N VAL A 27 0.82 16.89 3.27
CA VAL A 27 1.95 16.71 2.37
C VAL A 27 2.42 18.05 1.87
N GLN A 28 3.72 18.31 1.99
CA GLN A 28 4.38 19.43 1.36
C GLN A 28 5.19 18.94 0.16
N VAL A 29 5.01 19.61 -0.98
CA VAL A 29 5.77 19.33 -2.21
C VAL A 29 6.37 20.61 -2.74
N PHE A 30 7.63 20.52 -3.15
CA PHE A 30 8.31 21.54 -3.92
C PHE A 30 8.64 20.99 -5.31
N LEU A 31 8.20 21.68 -6.36
CA LEU A 31 8.69 21.46 -7.72
C LEU A 31 9.52 22.66 -8.17
N PRO A 32 10.78 22.45 -8.59
CA PRO A 32 11.57 23.51 -9.19
C PRO A 32 11.00 23.94 -10.55
N ILE A 33 11.29 25.17 -10.97
CA ILE A 33 10.96 25.63 -12.32
C ILE A 33 11.57 24.67 -13.36
N GLN A 34 10.79 24.36 -14.38
CA GLN A 34 11.22 23.58 -15.55
C GLN A 34 11.14 24.47 -16.78
N GLU A 35 12.16 24.41 -17.64
CA GLU A 35 12.13 25.07 -18.94
C GLU A 35 10.94 24.51 -19.75
N ASP A 36 10.23 25.39 -20.46
CA ASP A 36 9.08 25.07 -21.33
C ASP A 36 7.81 24.52 -20.65
N VAL A 37 7.70 24.61 -19.32
CA VAL A 37 6.47 24.22 -18.59
C VAL A 37 5.73 25.46 -18.09
N SER A 38 4.44 25.58 -18.41
CA SER A 38 3.65 26.71 -17.90
C SER A 38 3.48 26.64 -16.37
N PRO A 39 3.32 27.77 -15.66
CA PRO A 39 3.07 27.76 -14.21
C PRO A 39 1.86 26.92 -13.79
N MET A 40 0.84 26.84 -14.65
CA MET A 40 -0.35 26.00 -14.43
C MET A 40 -0.01 24.51 -14.51
N GLU A 41 0.76 24.10 -15.52
CA GLU A 41 1.21 22.71 -15.66
C GLU A 41 2.16 22.33 -14.53
N LEU A 42 3.07 23.23 -14.13
CA LEU A 42 3.99 22.99 -13.02
C LEU A 42 3.22 22.78 -11.70
N ARG A 43 2.18 23.58 -11.46
CA ARG A 43 1.27 23.40 -10.33
C ARG A 43 0.53 22.05 -10.41
N GLN A 44 0.08 21.63 -11.58
CA GLN A 44 -0.59 20.34 -11.76
C GLN A 44 0.37 19.17 -11.51
N GLN A 45 1.62 19.26 -11.97
CA GLN A 45 2.65 18.27 -11.66
C GLN A 45 2.94 18.20 -10.16
N ALA A 46 3.04 19.36 -9.49
CA ALA A 46 3.21 19.42 -8.04
C ALA A 46 2.06 18.77 -7.28
N LEU A 47 0.82 18.98 -7.76
CA LEU A 47 -0.36 18.34 -7.20
C LEU A 47 -0.29 16.81 -7.35
N THR A 48 0.03 16.32 -8.55
CA THR A 48 0.20 14.88 -8.80
C THR A 48 1.30 14.26 -7.94
N GLN A 49 2.44 14.94 -7.78
CA GLN A 49 3.51 14.48 -6.89
C GLN A 49 3.06 14.42 -5.43
N GLY A 50 2.28 15.40 -4.99
CA GLY A 50 1.73 15.42 -3.63
C GLY A 50 0.72 14.31 -3.38
N PHE A 51 -0.09 13.96 -4.37
CA PHE A 51 -0.97 12.79 -4.28
C PHE A 51 -0.17 11.48 -4.20
N ALA A 52 0.87 11.33 -5.03
CA ALA A 52 1.70 10.13 -4.99
C ALA A 52 2.41 9.97 -3.64
N GLU A 53 2.91 11.07 -3.06
CA GLU A 53 3.51 11.07 -1.72
C GLU A 53 2.49 10.73 -0.64
N ALA A 54 1.29 11.31 -0.67
CA ALA A 54 0.23 11.00 0.29
C ALA A 54 -0.15 9.51 0.26
N VAL A 55 -0.23 8.91 -0.93
CA VAL A 55 -0.50 7.49 -1.10
C VAL A 55 0.66 6.62 -0.60
N LEU A 56 1.92 7.01 -0.84
CA LEU A 56 3.09 6.32 -0.30
C LEU A 56 3.10 6.34 1.24
N MET A 57 2.83 7.49 1.85
CA MET A 57 2.73 7.64 3.30
C MET A 57 1.62 6.75 3.88
N GLU A 58 0.46 6.69 3.23
CA GLU A 58 -0.63 5.80 3.66
C GLU A 58 -0.25 4.32 3.49
N ALA A 59 0.40 3.95 2.39
CA ALA A 59 0.87 2.59 2.15
C ALA A 59 1.87 2.12 3.21
N ARG A 60 2.79 2.99 3.67
CA ARG A 60 3.74 2.69 4.75
C ARG A 60 3.03 2.31 6.06
N VAL A 61 1.90 2.92 6.36
CA VAL A 61 1.10 2.61 7.56
C VAL A 61 0.34 1.28 7.40
N MET A 62 -0.10 0.98 6.18
CA MET A 62 -0.85 -0.25 5.87
C MET A 62 0.02 -1.50 5.80
N LEU A 63 1.24 -1.38 5.28
CA LEU A 63 2.12 -2.52 5.09
C LEU A 63 2.69 -3.01 6.44
N PRO A 64 2.96 -4.32 6.58
CA PRO A 64 3.52 -4.88 7.82
C PRO A 64 5.00 -4.50 8.06
N ALA A 65 5.71 -4.05 7.02
CA ALA A 65 7.06 -3.51 7.10
C ALA A 65 7.21 -2.36 6.08
N GLU A 66 8.26 -1.55 6.23
CA GLU A 66 8.56 -0.47 5.30
C GLU A 66 9.11 -1.00 3.97
N LEU A 67 8.74 -0.34 2.87
CA LEU A 67 9.42 -0.53 1.59
C LEU A 67 10.80 0.14 1.68
N ASP A 68 11.85 -0.55 1.21
CA ASP A 68 13.15 0.09 1.05
C ASP A 68 13.08 1.33 0.11
N GLU A 69 14.12 2.15 0.13
CA GLU A 69 14.17 3.42 -0.63
C GLU A 69 13.90 3.20 -2.12
N SER A 70 14.56 2.21 -2.74
CA SER A 70 14.39 1.92 -4.16
C SER A 70 12.95 1.50 -4.49
N ARG A 71 12.33 0.67 -3.66
CA ARG A 71 10.92 0.25 -3.82
C ARG A 71 9.95 1.41 -3.59
N SER A 72 10.22 2.27 -2.60
CA SER A 72 9.43 3.46 -2.34
C SER A 72 9.43 4.41 -3.55
N ASP A 73 10.60 4.64 -4.14
CA ASP A 73 10.76 5.51 -5.31
C ASP A 73 10.02 4.94 -6.53
N LEU A 74 10.19 3.65 -6.82
CA LEU A 74 9.49 2.98 -7.91
C LEU A 74 7.97 2.96 -7.70
N PHE A 75 7.52 2.82 -6.45
CA PHE A 75 6.09 2.89 -6.13
C PHE A 75 5.55 4.30 -6.39
N LYS A 76 6.28 5.34 -5.96
CA LYS A 76 5.92 6.74 -6.21
C LYS A 76 5.89 7.06 -7.70
N GLU A 77 6.89 6.62 -8.47
CA GLU A 77 6.93 6.78 -9.93
C GLU A 77 5.73 6.10 -10.61
N TYR A 78 5.41 4.87 -10.20
CA TYR A 78 4.24 4.14 -10.69
C TYR A 78 2.93 4.91 -10.44
N LEU A 79 2.82 5.55 -9.26
CA LEU A 79 1.65 6.31 -8.85
C LEU A 79 1.45 7.60 -9.64
N LEU A 80 2.50 8.25 -10.16
CA LEU A 80 2.39 9.54 -10.87
C LEU A 80 1.38 9.52 -12.03
N THR A 81 1.12 8.34 -12.61
CA THR A 81 0.15 8.16 -13.71
C THR A 81 -1.09 7.35 -13.32
N ARG A 82 -1.21 6.92 -12.05
CA ARG A 82 -2.23 5.95 -11.58
C ARG A 82 -2.78 6.26 -10.18
N VAL A 83 -2.57 7.48 -9.67
CA VAL A 83 -2.94 7.85 -8.30
C VAL A 83 -4.45 8.04 -8.10
N GLU A 84 -5.17 8.44 -9.14
CA GLU A 84 -6.57 8.88 -9.07
C GLU A 84 -7.51 7.93 -8.31
N PRO A 85 -7.49 6.59 -8.53
CA PRO A 85 -8.39 5.68 -7.83
C PRO A 85 -8.19 5.64 -6.31
N TYR A 86 -7.03 6.10 -5.84
CA TYR A 86 -6.66 6.11 -4.42
C TYR A 86 -6.99 7.44 -3.74
N ILE A 87 -7.38 8.48 -4.47
CA ILE A 87 -7.71 9.78 -3.89
C ILE A 87 -9.21 9.87 -3.65
N GLN A 88 -9.61 10.04 -2.39
CA GLN A 88 -11.01 10.28 -2.01
C GLN A 88 -11.37 11.77 -2.12
N GLY A 89 -10.41 12.64 -1.88
CA GLY A 89 -10.55 14.09 -1.98
C GLY A 89 -9.29 14.78 -1.47
N TYR A 90 -9.17 16.09 -1.70
CA TYR A 90 -8.03 16.86 -1.21
C TYR A 90 -8.42 18.32 -1.00
N LYS A 91 -7.60 19.03 -0.24
CA LYS A 91 -7.63 20.48 -0.06
C LYS A 91 -6.22 21.02 -0.24
N VAL A 92 -6.09 22.07 -1.05
CA VAL A 92 -4.84 22.85 -1.08
C VAL A 92 -4.85 23.77 0.13
N VAL A 93 -3.96 23.52 1.09
CA VAL A 93 -3.81 24.32 2.31
C VAL A 93 -3.07 25.62 1.99
N SER A 94 -2.00 25.51 1.21
CA SER A 94 -1.22 26.66 0.75
C SER A 94 -0.67 26.39 -0.66
N SER A 95 -0.44 27.47 -1.40
CA SER A 95 0.19 27.40 -2.72
C SER A 95 0.99 28.68 -2.94
N GLN A 96 2.30 28.52 -3.06
CA GLN A 96 3.23 29.62 -3.23
C GLN A 96 4.01 29.41 -4.52
N SER A 97 4.03 30.42 -5.37
CA SER A 97 4.93 30.50 -6.51
C SER A 97 6.13 31.33 -6.09
N THR A 98 7.31 30.74 -6.15
CA THR A 98 8.60 31.34 -5.82
C THR A 98 9.42 31.49 -7.08
N GLU A 99 10.52 32.25 -7.01
CA GLU A 99 11.48 32.36 -8.13
C GLU A 99 12.13 31.01 -8.47
N ASP A 100 12.18 30.08 -7.51
CA ASP A 100 12.81 28.77 -7.68
C ASP A 100 11.83 27.66 -8.09
N GLY A 101 10.51 27.89 -7.96
CA GLY A 101 9.51 26.84 -8.20
C GLY A 101 8.17 27.05 -7.51
N VAL A 102 7.38 25.99 -7.44
CA VAL A 102 6.07 25.97 -6.77
C VAL A 102 6.14 25.12 -5.52
N ILE A 103 5.70 25.69 -4.39
CA ILE A 103 5.49 24.99 -3.13
C ILE A 103 3.98 24.80 -2.95
N LEU A 104 3.56 23.56 -2.70
CA LEU A 104 2.18 23.21 -2.35
C LEU A 104 2.14 22.50 -1.00
N ASP A 105 1.27 22.99 -0.12
CA ASP A 105 0.83 22.26 1.06
C ASP A 105 -0.55 21.68 0.78
N LEU A 106 -0.67 20.36 0.91
CA LEU A 106 -1.88 19.60 0.58
C LEU A 106 -2.36 18.84 1.80
N ASP A 107 -3.67 18.80 1.94
CA ASP A 107 -4.36 17.89 2.83
C ASP A 107 -5.13 16.87 2.00
N VAL A 108 -4.67 15.61 1.98
CA VAL A 108 -5.13 14.59 1.02
C VAL A 108 -5.85 13.45 1.74
N ARG A 109 -7.11 13.21 1.39
CA ARG A 109 -7.89 12.05 1.89
C ARG A 109 -7.69 10.86 0.98
N ILE A 110 -7.15 9.78 1.53
CA ILE A 110 -6.87 8.54 0.79
C ILE A 110 -8.04 7.56 0.89
N ASN A 111 -8.46 7.04 -0.26
CA ASN A 111 -9.39 5.93 -0.32
C ASN A 111 -8.66 4.63 0.03
N LYS A 112 -8.74 4.26 1.30
CA LYS A 112 -7.98 3.13 1.86
C LYS A 112 -8.30 1.78 1.22
N LYS A 113 -9.57 1.56 0.85
CA LYS A 113 -10.04 0.29 0.29
C LYS A 113 -9.37 -0.05 -1.05
N PRO A 114 -9.46 0.79 -2.11
CA PRO A 114 -8.77 0.53 -3.37
C PRO A 114 -7.25 0.57 -3.20
N LEU A 115 -6.70 1.39 -2.30
CA LEU A 115 -5.26 1.36 -2.03
C LEU A 115 -4.83 -0.02 -1.52
N ARG A 116 -5.49 -0.53 -0.47
CA ARG A 116 -5.20 -1.86 0.07
C ARG A 116 -5.30 -2.95 -0.99
N GLU A 117 -6.38 -2.96 -1.78
CA GLU A 117 -6.54 -3.94 -2.86
C GLU A 117 -5.46 -3.78 -3.93
N GLY A 118 -5.04 -2.54 -4.24
CA GLY A 118 -3.88 -2.26 -5.09
C GLY A 118 -2.60 -2.88 -4.54
N LEU A 119 -2.27 -2.62 -3.27
CA LEU A 119 -1.09 -3.16 -2.59
C LEU A 119 -1.10 -4.69 -2.53
N LYS A 120 -2.28 -5.32 -2.32
CA LYS A 120 -2.46 -6.77 -2.38
C LYS A 120 -2.22 -7.32 -3.78
N ASN A 121 -2.83 -6.70 -4.80
CA ASN A 121 -2.64 -7.08 -6.20
C ASN A 121 -1.19 -6.96 -6.65
N MET A 122 -0.45 -5.97 -6.13
CA MET A 122 1.00 -5.83 -6.36
C MET A 122 1.85 -6.86 -5.60
N GLY A 123 1.26 -7.58 -4.64
CA GLY A 123 1.97 -8.54 -3.79
C GLY A 123 2.76 -7.92 -2.64
N LEU A 124 2.64 -6.61 -2.39
CA LEU A 124 3.51 -5.91 -1.43
C LEU A 124 3.29 -6.40 0.01
N PHE A 125 2.06 -6.78 0.38
CA PHE A 125 1.80 -7.43 1.67
C PHE A 125 2.54 -8.76 1.84
N SER A 126 2.82 -9.46 0.74
CA SER A 126 3.51 -10.76 0.77
C SER A 126 5.03 -10.62 0.67
N THR A 127 5.52 -9.58 -0.02
CA THR A 127 6.95 -9.47 -0.37
C THR A 127 7.72 -8.38 0.38
N VAL A 128 7.04 -7.60 1.23
CA VAL A 128 7.71 -6.53 1.98
C VAL A 128 8.64 -7.06 3.07
N MET A 129 8.30 -8.18 3.72
CA MET A 129 9.14 -8.80 4.75
C MET A 129 10.23 -9.70 4.16
N ALA A 130 9.93 -10.37 3.05
CA ALA A 130 10.87 -11.25 2.36
C ALA A 130 10.57 -11.28 0.86
N PRO A 131 11.59 -11.23 -0.01
CA PRO A 131 11.39 -11.26 -1.44
C PRO A 131 10.86 -12.63 -1.92
N LEU A 132 10.03 -12.62 -2.96
CA LEU A 132 9.58 -13.83 -3.63
C LEU A 132 10.66 -14.27 -4.64
N VAL A 133 11.12 -15.51 -4.55
CA VAL A 133 11.96 -16.11 -5.58
C VAL A 133 11.06 -16.65 -6.69
N ALA A 134 11.33 -16.25 -7.93
CA ALA A 134 10.56 -16.66 -9.10
C ALA A 134 11.46 -16.71 -10.34
N ASN A 135 11.09 -17.49 -11.35
CA ASN A 135 11.71 -17.42 -12.66
C ASN A 135 11.01 -16.35 -13.48
N VAL A 136 11.74 -15.39 -14.02
CA VAL A 136 11.20 -14.36 -14.91
C VAL A 136 12.02 -14.37 -16.20
N GLU A 137 11.37 -14.78 -17.27
CA GLU A 137 11.92 -14.89 -18.61
C GLU A 137 11.23 -13.89 -19.53
N TRP A 138 11.99 -13.36 -20.49
CA TRP A 138 11.47 -12.45 -21.50
C TRP A 138 12.04 -12.80 -22.87
N ALA A 139 11.29 -12.49 -23.91
CA ALA A 139 11.72 -12.68 -25.29
C ALA A 139 12.92 -11.77 -25.64
N ALA A 140 13.79 -12.24 -26.54
CA ALA A 140 15.03 -11.56 -26.89
C ALA A 140 14.83 -10.23 -27.64
N ASP A 141 13.64 -10.02 -28.20
CA ASP A 141 13.24 -8.85 -28.98
C ASP A 141 12.53 -7.76 -28.14
N ILE A 142 12.51 -7.90 -26.81
CA ILE A 142 12.05 -6.83 -25.91
C ILE A 142 13.06 -5.67 -25.93
N SER A 143 12.58 -4.45 -26.13
CA SER A 143 13.44 -3.26 -26.16
C SER A 143 14.08 -2.96 -24.80
N GLU A 144 15.25 -2.31 -24.79
CA GLU A 144 15.95 -1.95 -23.55
C GLU A 144 15.12 -1.10 -22.58
N GLU A 145 14.31 -0.16 -23.10
CA GLU A 145 13.37 0.61 -22.28
C GLU A 145 12.40 -0.29 -21.49
N ASN A 146 11.85 -1.32 -22.16
CA ASN A 146 10.95 -2.27 -21.53
C ASN A 146 11.70 -3.22 -20.58
N LEU A 147 12.97 -3.56 -20.85
CA LEU A 147 13.80 -4.31 -19.91
C LEU A 147 14.07 -3.52 -18.62
N VAL A 148 14.36 -2.22 -18.72
CA VAL A 148 14.49 -1.34 -17.55
C VAL A 148 13.17 -1.31 -16.77
N LYS A 149 12.04 -1.16 -17.46
CA LYS A 149 10.71 -1.19 -16.84
C LYS A 149 10.41 -2.53 -16.15
N LEU A 150 10.76 -3.67 -16.75
CA LEU A 150 10.62 -4.99 -16.13
C LEU A 150 11.46 -5.12 -14.85
N ARG A 151 12.72 -4.68 -14.89
CA ARG A 151 13.59 -4.68 -13.70
C ARG A 151 13.00 -3.79 -12.60
N GLY A 152 12.47 -2.63 -12.94
CA GLY A 152 11.76 -1.75 -12.00
C GLY A 152 10.55 -2.45 -11.38
N LEU A 153 9.73 -3.12 -12.18
CA LEU A 153 8.57 -3.88 -11.68
C LEU A 153 8.98 -5.02 -10.74
N MET A 154 10.05 -5.75 -11.06
CA MET A 154 10.62 -6.79 -10.21
C MET A 154 11.08 -6.24 -8.87
N THR A 155 11.84 -5.13 -8.88
CA THR A 155 12.30 -4.46 -7.66
C THR A 155 11.11 -4.02 -6.82
N LEU A 156 10.17 -3.27 -7.40
CA LEU A 156 8.96 -2.77 -6.72
C LEU A 156 8.20 -3.90 -6.03
N THR A 157 7.93 -4.97 -6.76
CA THR A 157 7.16 -6.12 -6.25
C THR A 157 7.98 -7.07 -5.38
N GLY A 158 9.29 -6.85 -5.20
CA GLY A 158 10.15 -7.69 -4.39
C GLY A 158 10.37 -9.09 -4.97
N ILE A 159 10.39 -9.21 -6.30
CA ILE A 159 10.61 -10.47 -7.02
C ILE A 159 12.09 -10.63 -7.37
N ARG A 160 12.70 -11.71 -6.89
CA ARG A 160 14.08 -12.11 -7.21
C ARG A 160 14.08 -13.16 -8.31
N ASN A 161 14.68 -12.83 -9.44
CA ASN A 161 14.78 -13.76 -10.57
C ASN A 161 15.76 -14.88 -10.27
N THR A 162 15.31 -16.12 -10.42
CA THR A 162 16.14 -17.31 -10.34
C THR A 162 15.64 -18.33 -11.36
N GLN A 163 16.53 -18.82 -12.21
CA GLN A 163 16.16 -19.74 -13.28
C GLN A 163 15.71 -21.10 -12.73
N GLY A 164 14.73 -21.71 -13.40
CA GLY A 164 14.28 -23.07 -13.12
C GLY A 164 13.45 -23.24 -11.84
N VAL A 165 12.99 -22.15 -11.23
CA VAL A 165 12.10 -22.20 -10.06
C VAL A 165 10.66 -21.81 -10.41
N LEU A 166 9.71 -22.22 -9.58
CA LEU A 166 8.33 -21.75 -9.64
C LEU A 166 8.07 -20.71 -8.53
N PRO A 167 7.18 -19.72 -8.76
CA PRO A 167 6.44 -19.48 -10.00
C PRO A 167 7.33 -18.98 -11.15
N SER A 168 6.92 -19.24 -12.39
CA SER A 168 7.66 -18.85 -13.61
C SER A 168 6.82 -17.93 -14.49
N LEU A 169 7.29 -16.71 -14.72
CA LEU A 169 6.67 -15.72 -15.60
C LEU A 169 7.45 -15.65 -16.92
N LYS A 170 6.75 -15.75 -18.04
CA LYS A 170 7.29 -15.49 -19.37
C LYS A 170 6.64 -14.24 -19.97
N ILE A 171 7.42 -13.31 -20.48
CA ILE A 171 6.98 -12.10 -21.18
C ILE A 171 7.42 -12.14 -22.64
N GLU A 172 6.49 -11.90 -23.56
CA GLU A 172 6.73 -11.89 -25.01
C GLU A 172 6.07 -10.67 -25.64
N ASN A 173 6.58 -10.24 -26.80
CA ASN A 173 5.84 -9.29 -27.63
C ASN A 173 4.58 -9.96 -28.19
N GLY A 174 3.45 -9.26 -28.06
CA GLY A 174 2.17 -9.62 -28.63
C GLY A 174 1.90 -8.89 -29.95
N PRO A 175 0.74 -9.15 -30.58
CA PRO A 175 0.34 -8.45 -31.79
C PRO A 175 0.16 -6.94 -31.52
N GLU A 176 0.36 -6.12 -32.55
CA GLU A 176 0.07 -4.67 -32.52
C GLU A 176 0.75 -3.88 -31.40
N GLY A 177 2.00 -4.24 -31.06
CA GLY A 177 2.78 -3.57 -30.02
C GLY A 177 2.25 -3.82 -28.60
N THR A 178 1.53 -4.93 -28.39
CA THR A 178 1.14 -5.38 -27.05
C THR A 178 2.24 -6.24 -26.41
N PHE A 179 2.12 -6.47 -25.11
CA PHE A 179 2.89 -7.48 -24.37
C PHE A 179 1.96 -8.63 -23.99
N LYS A 180 2.44 -9.85 -24.15
CA LYS A 180 1.81 -11.07 -23.67
C LYS A 180 2.63 -11.62 -22.52
N GLY A 181 1.99 -11.83 -21.38
CA GLY A 181 2.60 -12.52 -20.25
C GLY A 181 1.91 -13.84 -19.95
N SER A 182 2.68 -14.86 -19.57
CA SER A 182 2.20 -16.15 -19.09
C SER A 182 2.86 -16.49 -17.76
N LEU A 183 2.08 -16.62 -16.69
CA LEU A 183 2.54 -16.97 -15.35
C LEU A 183 2.13 -18.39 -15.00
N PHE A 184 3.13 -19.22 -14.73
CA PHE A 184 2.99 -20.63 -14.36
C PHE A 184 3.31 -20.79 -12.88
N SER A 185 2.46 -21.53 -12.18
CA SER A 185 2.64 -21.97 -10.81
C SER A 185 2.40 -23.48 -10.73
N GLU A 186 2.71 -24.12 -9.60
CA GLU A 186 2.49 -25.56 -9.42
C GLU A 186 1.06 -26.02 -9.70
N LYS A 187 0.07 -25.14 -9.50
CA LYS A 187 -1.36 -25.50 -9.54
C LYS A 187 -2.11 -24.88 -10.71
N LYS A 188 -1.62 -23.78 -11.29
CA LYS A 188 -2.35 -23.00 -12.30
C LYS A 188 -1.40 -22.26 -13.24
N GLU A 189 -1.93 -21.99 -14.41
CA GLU A 189 -1.37 -21.09 -15.41
C GLU A 189 -2.34 -19.93 -15.64
N TRP A 190 -1.79 -18.73 -15.84
CA TRP A 190 -2.52 -17.56 -16.27
C TRP A 190 -1.82 -16.88 -17.42
N ALA A 191 -2.60 -16.35 -18.37
CA ALA A 191 -2.09 -15.48 -19.42
C ALA A 191 -2.82 -14.13 -19.40
N TYR A 192 -2.14 -13.07 -19.84
CA TYR A 192 -2.71 -11.74 -20.00
C TYR A 192 -2.01 -10.97 -21.11
N ILE A 193 -2.76 -10.12 -21.84
CA ILE A 193 -2.24 -9.31 -22.95
C ILE A 193 -2.66 -7.86 -22.75
N ASN A 194 -1.72 -6.92 -22.86
CA ASN A 194 -1.99 -5.49 -22.78
C ASN A 194 -0.91 -4.65 -23.47
N LYS A 195 -1.23 -3.42 -23.88
CA LYS A 195 -0.24 -2.45 -24.41
C LYS A 195 0.72 -1.94 -23.34
N ASP A 196 0.30 -1.96 -22.07
CA ASP A 196 1.12 -1.55 -20.94
C ASP A 196 1.66 -2.76 -20.18
N LEU A 197 2.98 -2.89 -20.19
CA LEU A 197 3.71 -3.93 -19.48
C LEU A 197 3.42 -3.99 -17.98
N SER A 198 3.20 -2.83 -17.33
CA SER A 198 2.85 -2.78 -15.91
C SER A 198 1.48 -3.42 -15.66
N VAL A 199 0.53 -3.23 -16.58
CA VAL A 199 -0.80 -3.84 -16.47
C VAL A 199 -0.71 -5.35 -16.64
N VAL A 200 0.11 -5.86 -17.56
CA VAL A 200 0.37 -7.30 -17.70
C VAL A 200 0.95 -7.87 -16.41
N TRP A 201 1.98 -7.20 -15.88
CA TRP A 201 2.68 -7.61 -14.66
C TRP A 201 1.73 -7.74 -13.46
N PHE A 202 1.01 -6.66 -13.12
CA PHE A 202 0.15 -6.64 -11.94
C PHE A 202 -1.10 -7.50 -12.09
N ASN A 203 -1.62 -7.73 -13.30
CA ASN A 203 -2.73 -8.68 -13.50
C ASN A 203 -2.30 -10.12 -13.23
N LEU A 204 -1.14 -10.53 -13.72
CA LEU A 204 -0.65 -11.90 -13.53
C LEU A 204 -0.24 -12.16 -12.09
N TRP A 205 0.60 -11.28 -11.54
CA TRP A 205 1.05 -11.40 -10.15
C TRP A 205 -0.10 -11.22 -9.15
N GLY A 206 -1.06 -10.33 -9.41
CA GLY A 206 -2.26 -10.19 -8.57
C GLY A 206 -3.06 -11.49 -8.47
N LYS A 207 -3.24 -12.22 -9.59
CA LYS A 207 -3.88 -13.55 -9.58
C LYS A 207 -3.08 -14.56 -8.75
N TYR A 208 -1.76 -14.58 -8.89
CA TYR A 208 -0.90 -15.46 -8.11
C TYR A 208 -0.96 -15.15 -6.60
N PHE A 209 -0.82 -13.88 -6.21
CA PHE A 209 -0.84 -13.48 -4.81
C PHE A 209 -2.21 -13.72 -4.17
N HIS A 210 -3.31 -13.44 -4.88
CA HIS A 210 -4.64 -13.79 -4.40
C HIS A 210 -4.83 -15.29 -4.20
N GLN A 211 -4.35 -16.13 -5.13
CA GLN A 211 -4.40 -17.58 -4.93
C GLN A 211 -3.54 -18.02 -3.75
N SER A 212 -2.33 -17.46 -3.60
CA SER A 212 -1.42 -17.82 -2.50
C SER A 212 -2.04 -17.51 -1.13
N GLN A 213 -2.73 -16.38 -1.02
CA GLN A 213 -3.46 -15.97 0.19
C GLN A 213 -4.66 -16.89 0.47
N GLN A 214 -5.33 -17.40 -0.57
CA GLN A 214 -6.41 -18.38 -0.44
C GLN A 214 -5.92 -19.81 -0.16
N SER A 215 -4.68 -20.13 -0.54
CA SER A 215 -4.07 -21.46 -0.43
C SER A 215 -3.24 -21.65 0.84
N GLN A 216 -2.87 -20.58 1.53
CA GLN A 216 -2.51 -20.68 2.94
C GLN A 216 -3.72 -21.28 3.66
N PRO A 217 -3.55 -22.27 4.56
CA PRO A 217 -4.66 -22.72 5.40
C PRO A 217 -5.26 -21.44 5.97
N LEU A 218 -6.55 -21.19 5.69
CA LEU A 218 -7.29 -20.00 6.11
C LEU A 218 -6.67 -19.54 7.41
N ARG A 219 -5.90 -18.43 7.40
CA ARG A 219 -5.36 -17.90 8.66
C ARG A 219 -6.59 -17.73 9.52
N ALA A 220 -6.72 -18.62 10.50
CA ALA A 220 -8.01 -18.94 11.06
C ALA A 220 -8.64 -17.64 11.54
N THR A 221 -9.92 -17.45 11.23
CA THR A 221 -10.67 -16.33 11.79
C THR A 221 -10.47 -16.40 13.30
N ARG A 222 -9.92 -15.33 13.86
CA ARG A 222 -9.71 -15.22 15.30
C ARG A 222 -10.87 -14.46 15.89
N LYS A 223 -11.26 -14.89 17.09
CA LYS A 223 -12.21 -14.17 17.90
C LYS A 223 -11.45 -13.36 18.92
N LEU A 224 -11.54 -12.04 18.79
CA LEU A 224 -11.08 -11.10 19.80
C LEU A 224 -12.28 -10.75 20.67
N SER A 225 -12.25 -11.10 21.94
CA SER A 225 -13.26 -10.67 22.91
C SER A 225 -12.66 -9.60 23.80
N VAL A 226 -13.35 -8.47 23.94
CA VAL A 226 -12.95 -7.36 24.83
C VAL A 226 -14.11 -7.01 25.74
N ALA A 227 -13.85 -6.93 27.04
CA ALA A 227 -14.85 -6.65 28.07
C ALA A 227 -14.41 -5.54 29.02
N GLY A 228 -15.40 -4.87 29.61
CA GLY A 228 -15.20 -3.78 30.58
C GLY A 228 -15.43 -2.39 30.01
N TRP A 229 -16.01 -2.27 28.81
CA TRP A 229 -16.35 -0.96 28.25
C TRP A 229 -17.44 -0.29 29.09
N PHE A 230 -17.32 1.02 29.32
CA PHE A 230 -18.32 1.77 30.10
C PHE A 230 -19.64 1.98 29.35
N SER A 231 -19.63 1.92 28.01
CA SER A 231 -20.81 2.09 27.16
C SER A 231 -20.69 1.30 25.84
N PRO A 232 -21.82 1.04 25.16
CA PRO A 232 -21.83 0.52 23.79
C PRO A 232 -21.04 1.38 22.80
N ASP A 233 -21.09 2.71 22.96
CA ASP A 233 -20.39 3.65 22.09
C ASP A 233 -18.88 3.47 22.15
N ALA A 234 -18.32 3.19 23.35
CA ALA A 234 -16.89 2.93 23.50
C ALA A 234 -16.46 1.64 22.76
N ALA A 235 -17.30 0.60 22.77
CA ALA A 235 -17.07 -0.62 22.00
C ALA A 235 -17.15 -0.37 20.48
N LEU A 236 -18.09 0.47 20.03
CA LEU A 236 -18.21 0.87 18.63
C LEU A 236 -17.05 1.78 18.18
N GLU A 237 -16.54 2.64 19.04
CA GLU A 237 -15.32 3.41 18.78
C GLU A 237 -14.13 2.46 18.60
N PHE A 238 -13.99 1.47 19.48
CA PHE A 238 -12.96 0.45 19.35
C PHE A 238 -13.11 -0.35 18.04
N ASP A 239 -14.33 -0.69 17.61
CA ASP A 239 -14.56 -1.31 16.30
C ASP A 239 -13.98 -0.47 15.15
N ARG A 240 -14.15 0.86 15.17
CA ARG A 240 -13.53 1.76 14.18
C ARG A 240 -12.01 1.78 14.27
N VAL A 241 -11.46 1.78 15.49
CA VAL A 241 -10.00 1.77 15.73
C VAL A 241 -9.39 0.46 15.24
N LEU A 242 -9.99 -0.68 15.59
CA LEU A 242 -9.55 -2.02 15.20
C LEU A 242 -9.59 -2.19 13.68
N LYS A 243 -10.64 -1.70 13.01
CA LYS A 243 -10.73 -1.64 11.54
C LYS A 243 -9.64 -0.77 10.90
N GLY A 244 -9.08 0.17 11.65
CA GLY A 244 -7.98 1.04 11.23
C GLY A 244 -6.59 0.45 11.46
N TRP A 245 -6.46 -0.70 12.12
CA TRP A 245 -5.18 -1.38 12.35
C TRP A 245 -4.76 -2.19 11.13
N ASP A 246 -4.57 -1.44 10.05
CA ASP A 246 -4.52 -1.94 8.69
C ASP A 246 -3.36 -2.94 8.44
N SER A 247 -2.29 -2.84 9.23
CA SER A 247 -1.09 -3.68 9.20
C SER A 247 -1.14 -4.92 10.10
N ALA A 248 -2.09 -4.98 11.04
CA ALA A 248 -2.19 -6.08 12.01
C ALA A 248 -3.34 -7.06 11.71
N VAL A 249 -4.47 -6.54 11.23
CA VAL A 249 -5.71 -7.31 11.05
C VAL A 249 -6.40 -7.01 9.71
N GLN A 250 -7.21 -7.96 9.25
CA GLN A 250 -8.10 -7.84 8.08
C GLN A 250 -9.49 -8.40 8.39
N ASP A 251 -10.45 -8.06 7.52
CA ASP A 251 -11.82 -8.58 7.55
C ASP A 251 -12.49 -8.47 8.92
N VAL A 252 -12.23 -7.37 9.63
CA VAL A 252 -12.76 -7.13 10.98
C VAL A 252 -14.28 -6.91 10.92
N SER A 253 -15.02 -7.77 11.61
CA SER A 253 -16.45 -7.64 11.84
C SER A 253 -16.76 -7.75 13.34
N LEU A 254 -17.62 -6.86 13.84
CA LEU A 254 -18.22 -7.02 15.15
C LEU A 254 -19.27 -8.13 15.05
N ALA A 255 -18.99 -9.27 15.67
CA ALA A 255 -19.87 -10.44 15.66
C ALA A 255 -20.94 -10.34 16.75
N GLU A 256 -20.57 -9.85 17.93
CA GLU A 256 -21.48 -9.76 19.07
C GLU A 256 -21.17 -8.54 19.94
N LEU A 257 -22.24 -7.93 20.48
CA LEU A 257 -22.16 -6.95 21.55
C LEU A 257 -23.04 -7.43 22.72
N ASN A 258 -22.47 -7.52 23.91
CA ASN A 258 -23.14 -8.05 25.09
C ASN A 258 -23.12 -7.05 26.24
N LEU A 259 -24.26 -6.85 26.88
CA LEU A 259 -24.42 -6.00 28.06
C LEU A 259 -24.27 -6.86 29.32
N GLN A 260 -23.23 -6.61 30.11
CA GLN A 260 -22.92 -7.32 31.34
C GLN A 260 -23.07 -6.40 32.56
N PRO A 261 -23.26 -6.94 33.77
CA PRO A 261 -23.30 -6.13 35.00
C PRO A 261 -22.02 -5.32 35.24
N SER A 262 -20.89 -5.81 34.72
CA SER A 262 -19.55 -5.17 34.80
C SER A 262 -19.28 -4.17 33.67
N GLY A 263 -20.22 -3.94 32.76
CA GLY A 263 -20.07 -3.04 31.61
C GLY A 263 -20.47 -3.71 30.30
N VAL A 264 -19.92 -3.22 29.19
CA VAL A 264 -20.19 -3.75 27.85
C VAL A 264 -19.02 -4.62 27.39
N GLY A 265 -19.34 -5.75 26.77
CA GLY A 265 -18.42 -6.63 26.09
C GLY A 265 -18.70 -6.65 24.58
N GLY A 266 -17.66 -6.89 23.79
CA GLY A 266 -17.78 -7.11 22.36
C GLY A 266 -16.92 -8.29 21.92
N THR A 267 -17.36 -8.98 20.88
CA THR A 267 -16.59 -10.03 20.19
C THR A 267 -16.45 -9.66 18.73
N TRP A 268 -15.22 -9.62 18.26
CA TRP A 268 -14.85 -9.34 16.87
C TRP A 268 -14.30 -10.59 16.22
N GLU A 269 -14.74 -10.85 15.00
CA GLU A 269 -14.10 -11.79 14.09
C GLU A 269 -13.14 -11.04 13.19
N LEU A 270 -11.91 -11.53 13.10
CA LEU A 270 -10.86 -10.89 12.31
C LEU A 270 -9.86 -11.90 11.77
N ARG A 271 -9.19 -11.55 10.68
CA ARG A 271 -8.05 -12.29 10.13
C ARG A 271 -6.74 -11.64 10.57
N LEU A 272 -5.83 -12.42 11.15
CA LEU A 272 -4.52 -11.92 11.56
C LEU A 272 -3.56 -11.79 10.37
N LEU A 273 -2.96 -10.61 10.24
CA LEU A 273 -1.81 -10.37 9.36
C LEU A 273 -0.49 -10.52 10.10
N ASP A 274 -0.45 -10.00 11.31
CA ASP A 274 0.73 -10.03 12.17
C ASP A 274 0.27 -10.08 13.64
N ASP A 275 0.46 -11.25 14.26
CA ASP A 275 0.04 -11.56 15.62
C ASP A 275 0.76 -10.65 16.64
N GLN A 276 2.07 -10.44 16.45
CA GLN A 276 2.89 -9.63 17.35
C GLN A 276 2.49 -8.15 17.25
N ARG A 277 2.23 -7.67 16.04
CA ARG A 277 1.77 -6.30 15.81
C ARG A 277 0.40 -6.08 16.43
N LEU A 278 -0.54 -7.02 16.30
CA LEU A 278 -1.84 -6.92 16.94
C LEU A 278 -1.70 -6.86 18.46
N GLU A 279 -0.91 -7.75 19.05
CA GLU A 279 -0.72 -7.80 20.50
C GLU A 279 -0.17 -6.47 21.05
N MET A 280 0.86 -5.92 20.40
CA MET A 280 1.41 -4.62 20.77
C MET A 280 0.37 -3.50 20.67
N LEU A 281 -0.47 -3.48 19.62
CA LEU A 281 -1.53 -2.47 19.47
C LEU A 281 -2.62 -2.61 20.54
N LEU A 282 -3.02 -3.85 20.87
CA LEU A 282 -3.97 -4.13 21.96
C LEU A 282 -3.41 -3.69 23.31
N GLN A 283 -2.15 -4.02 23.62
CA GLN A 283 -1.49 -3.63 24.86
C GLN A 283 -1.27 -2.11 24.97
N ALA A 284 -1.08 -1.41 23.86
CA ALA A 284 -0.99 0.05 23.87
C ALA A 284 -2.36 0.73 24.07
N TYR A 285 -3.43 0.17 23.48
CA TYR A 285 -4.75 0.81 23.44
C TYR A 285 -5.65 0.47 24.63
N LEU A 286 -5.69 -0.79 25.07
CA LEU A 286 -6.71 -1.30 25.98
C LEU A 286 -6.44 -1.06 27.49
N PRO A 287 -5.21 -1.26 28.02
CA PRO A 287 -4.96 -1.13 29.46
C PRO A 287 -5.26 0.27 30.01
N GLN A 288 -5.01 1.33 29.22
CA GLN A 288 -5.32 2.71 29.62
C GLN A 288 -6.82 2.96 29.84
N ARG A 289 -7.69 2.07 29.35
CA ARG A 289 -9.14 2.16 29.40
C ARG A 289 -9.76 1.19 30.40
N GLY A 290 -8.95 0.45 31.16
CA GLY A 290 -9.42 -0.50 32.16
C GLY A 290 -10.16 -1.71 31.59
N VAL A 291 -9.98 -2.01 30.30
CA VAL A 291 -10.65 -3.11 29.61
C VAL A 291 -9.70 -4.31 29.44
N THR A 292 -10.27 -5.50 29.52
CA THR A 292 -9.55 -6.77 29.37
C THR A 292 -9.87 -7.40 28.03
N TYR A 293 -8.89 -8.05 27.40
CA TYR A 293 -9.10 -8.77 26.15
C TYR A 293 -8.65 -10.23 26.22
N GLN A 294 -9.26 -11.04 25.36
CA GLN A 294 -8.87 -12.41 25.11
C GLN A 294 -8.89 -12.68 23.61
N LEU A 295 -7.82 -13.28 23.11
CA LEU A 295 -7.73 -13.73 21.72
C LEU A 295 -7.85 -15.25 21.69
N SER A 296 -8.90 -15.74 21.04
CA SER A 296 -9.16 -17.17 20.89
C SER A 296 -9.02 -17.57 19.42
N GLY A 297 -8.36 -18.70 19.20
CA GLY A 297 -8.41 -19.39 17.91
C GLY A 297 -9.61 -20.32 17.85
N ASP A 298 -10.23 -20.41 16.68
CA ASP A 298 -10.98 -21.63 16.32
C ASP A 298 -10.03 -22.84 16.26
#